data_AF-A0ABD1APB6-F1
#
_entry.id   AF-A0ABD1APB6-F1
#
_cell.length_a   1.000
_cell.length_b   1.000
_cell.length_c   1.000
_cell.angle_alpha   90.00
_cell.angle_beta   90.00
_cell.angle_gamma   90.00
#
_symmetry.space_group_name_H-M   'P 1'
#
loop_
_entity.id
_entity.type
_entity.pdbx_description
1 polymer ?
#
loop_
_entity_poly.entity_id
_entity_poly.type
_entity_poly.pdbx_seq_one_letter_code
_entity_poly.pdbx_strand_id
1 'polypeptide(L)'
;MESMPLFPRRCQAKEAKKETCVICFDDIIDLALMFVVGESGHRFCLTCVKQHIEVQLLDQKIPNFPQHLCKSHELSFVRCEKLLTAKLSFMWRQRIRKDSIPFEQRFYCPRI
;
A
#
# COMPACT_ATOMS: atom_id res chain seq x y z
N MET A 1 -36.75 1.69 -49.36
CA MET A 1 -35.84 2.78 -48.91
C MET A 1 -36.56 3.53 -47.80
N GLU A 2 -35.85 4.08 -46.82
CA GLU A 2 -36.32 4.61 -45.52
C GLU A 2 -36.07 3.60 -44.39
N SER A 3 -34.81 3.41 -43.98
CA SER A 3 -33.95 4.27 -43.15
C SER A 3 -33.90 3.71 -41.71
N MET A 4 -32.79 3.03 -41.44
CA MET A 4 -32.43 2.39 -40.17
C MET A 4 -32.55 3.37 -38.99
N PRO A 5 -33.05 2.92 -37.83
CA PRO A 5 -33.01 3.74 -36.64
C PRO A 5 -31.55 3.95 -36.21
N LEU A 6 -31.17 5.21 -36.03
CA LEU A 6 -29.95 5.64 -35.38
C LEU A 6 -30.01 5.23 -33.90
N PHE A 7 -29.63 3.99 -33.60
CA PHE A 7 -29.31 3.62 -32.23
C PHE A 7 -28.05 4.38 -31.82
N PRO A 8 -28.07 5.23 -30.77
CA PRO A 8 -26.85 5.79 -30.24
C PRO A 8 -25.97 4.61 -29.80
N ARG A 9 -24.73 4.59 -30.28
CA ARG A 9 -23.72 3.63 -29.83
C ARG A 9 -23.70 3.72 -28.31
N ARG A 10 -24.24 2.71 -27.62
CA ARG A 10 -24.05 2.55 -26.19
C ARG A 10 -22.55 2.37 -26.03
N CYS A 11 -21.84 3.45 -25.67
CA CYS A 11 -20.53 3.33 -25.06
C CYS A 11 -20.74 2.42 -23.86
N GLN A 12 -20.42 1.14 -24.01
CA GLN A 12 -20.35 0.25 -22.88
C GLN A 12 -19.24 0.83 -22.02
N ALA A 13 -19.61 1.65 -21.04
CA ALA A 13 -18.75 1.93 -19.91
C ALA A 13 -18.44 0.53 -19.35
N LYS A 14 -17.21 0.07 -19.57
CA LYS A 14 -16.73 -1.16 -18.96
C LYS A 14 -17.05 -1.02 -17.47
N GLU A 15 -17.94 -1.85 -16.95
CA GLU A 15 -18.20 -1.90 -15.51
C GLU A 15 -16.84 -2.14 -14.85
N ALA A 16 -16.28 -1.06 -14.31
CA ALA A 16 -15.02 -1.13 -13.62
C ALA A 16 -15.25 -2.04 -12.42
N LYS A 17 -14.55 -3.17 -12.40
CA LYS A 17 -14.62 -4.14 -11.31
C LYS A 17 -14.26 -3.42 -10.02
N LYS A 18 -15.27 -3.13 -9.20
CA LYS A 18 -15.09 -2.50 -7.90
C LYS A 18 -14.55 -3.56 -6.95
N GLU A 19 -13.44 -3.26 -6.30
CA GLU A 19 -12.92 -4.07 -5.22
C GLU A 19 -12.93 -3.26 -3.93
N THR A 20 -13.39 -3.88 -2.85
CA THR A 20 -13.56 -3.21 -1.57
C THR A 20 -12.31 -3.39 -0.72
N CYS A 21 -11.80 -2.30 -0.14
CA CYS A 21 -10.65 -2.36 0.75
C CYS A 21 -11.07 -2.89 2.13
N VAL A 22 -10.40 -3.91 2.65
CA VAL A 22 -10.71 -4.50 3.97
C VAL A 22 -10.33 -3.61 5.17
N ILE A 23 -9.59 -2.52 4.96
CA ILE A 23 -9.18 -1.58 6.02
C ILE A 23 -10.17 -0.42 6.15
N CYS A 24 -10.48 0.27 5.04
CA CYS A 24 -11.36 1.43 5.05
C CYS A 24 -12.80 1.13 4.60
N PHE A 25 -13.07 -0.09 4.12
CA PHE A 25 -14.36 -0.50 3.55
C PHE A 25 -14.83 0.32 2.34
N ASP A 26 -13.96 1.16 1.76
CA ASP A 26 -14.25 1.90 0.54
C ASP A 26 -14.12 1.01 -0.70
N ASP A 27 -15.02 1.21 -1.65
CA ASP A 27 -14.97 0.61 -2.97
C ASP A 27 -13.97 1.36 -3.85
N ILE A 28 -12.90 0.67 -4.24
CA ILE A 28 -11.91 1.17 -5.18
C ILE A 28 -12.32 0.69 -6.59
N ILE A 29 -12.60 1.65 -7.46
CA ILE A 29 -13.00 1.42 -8.85
C ILE A 29 -11.79 1.05 -9.73
N ASP A 30 -10.61 1.58 -9.39
CA ASP A 30 -9.37 1.35 -10.13
C ASP A 30 -8.50 0.29 -9.44
N LEU A 31 -8.43 -0.90 -10.02
CA LEU A 31 -7.59 -1.99 -9.55
C LEU A 31 -6.09 -1.64 -9.51
N ALA A 32 -5.64 -0.63 -10.28
CA ALA A 32 -4.26 -0.14 -10.19
C ALA A 32 -3.98 0.59 -8.86
N LEU A 33 -5.03 1.02 -8.15
CA LEU A 33 -4.96 1.61 -6.81
C LEU A 33 -5.11 0.55 -5.69
N MET A 34 -5.08 -0.74 -6.03
CA MET A 34 -5.05 -1.83 -5.08
C MET A 34 -3.64 -2.43 -4.97
N PHE A 35 -3.17 -2.54 -3.74
CA PHE A 35 -1.95 -3.24 -3.39
C PHE A 35 -2.28 -4.70 -3.06
N VAL A 36 -1.79 -5.63 -3.90
CA VAL A 36 -2.02 -7.07 -3.74
C VAL A 36 -0.84 -7.71 -3.01
N VAL A 37 -1.12 -8.39 -1.91
CA VAL A 37 -0.11 -9.06 -1.10
C VAL A 37 0.08 -10.51 -1.55
N GLY A 38 0.82 -10.70 -2.64
CA GLY A 38 1.28 -12.02 -3.10
C GLY A 38 0.20 -13.13 -3.06
N GLU A 39 0.61 -14.35 -2.69
CA GLU A 39 -0.24 -15.54 -2.61
C GLU A 39 -1.35 -15.47 -1.55
N SER A 40 -1.27 -14.51 -0.63
CA SER A 40 -2.27 -14.35 0.43
C SER A 40 -3.58 -13.75 -0.08
N GLY A 41 -3.59 -13.18 -1.29
CA GLY A 41 -4.81 -12.68 -1.93
C GLY A 41 -5.42 -11.45 -1.26
N HIS A 42 -4.81 -10.93 -0.19
CA HIS A 42 -5.27 -9.73 0.48
C HIS A 42 -5.00 -8.50 -0.37
N ARG A 43 -6.02 -7.65 -0.48
CA ARG A 43 -6.02 -6.44 -1.28
C ARG A 43 -6.31 -5.24 -0.41
N PHE A 44 -5.44 -4.25 -0.50
CA PHE A 44 -5.53 -3.03 0.28
C PHE A 44 -5.48 -1.82 -0.63
N CYS A 45 -6.21 -0.77 -0.26
CA CYS A 45 -6.09 0.49 -0.96
C CYS A 45 -4.68 1.07 -0.78
N LEU A 46 -4.10 1.68 -1.83
CA LEU A 46 -2.78 2.31 -1.74
C LEU A 46 -2.70 3.35 -0.61
N THR A 47 -3.77 4.12 -0.40
CA THR A 47 -3.87 5.11 0.68
C THR A 47 -3.72 4.46 2.06
N CYS A 48 -4.39 3.33 2.27
CA CYS A 48 -4.41 2.57 3.51
C CYS A 48 -3.01 2.02 3.82
N VAL A 49 -2.35 1.47 2.80
CA VAL A 49 -0.98 0.96 2.92
C VAL A 49 -0.01 2.10 3.24
N LYS A 50 -0.14 3.24 2.57
CA LYS A 50 0.70 4.42 2.81
C LYS A 50 0.57 4.92 4.24
N GLN A 51 -0.65 5.08 4.74
CA GLN A 51 -0.93 5.53 6.10
C GLN A 51 -0.41 4.52 7.14
N HIS A 52 -0.61 3.23 6.90
CA HIS A 52 -0.09 2.17 7.77
C HIS A 52 1.44 2.23 7.88
N ILE A 53 2.13 2.39 6.74
CA ILE A 53 3.59 2.56 6.72
C ILE A 53 4.02 3.80 7.50
N GLU A 54 3.33 4.93 7.31
CA GLU A 54 3.60 6.17 8.04
C GLU A 54 3.51 5.99 9.55
N VAL A 55 2.40 5.41 10.04
CA VAL A 55 2.19 5.15 11.46
C VAL A 55 3.29 4.23 12.01
N GLN A 56 3.63 3.14 11.32
CA GLN A 56 4.67 2.21 11.76
C GLN A 56 6.05 2.86 11.84
N LEU A 57 6.41 3.71 10.87
CA LEU A 57 7.69 4.42 10.87
C LEU A 57 7.78 5.47 11.99
N LEU A 58 6.67 6.12 12.32
CA LEU A 58 6.55 7.04 13.46
C LEU A 58 6.72 6.28 14.79
N ASP A 59 6.10 5.10 14.89
CA ASP A 59 6.22 4.15 16.00
C ASP A 59 7.60 3.51 16.13
N GLN A 60 8.54 3.88 15.25
CA GLN A 60 9.90 3.36 15.22
C GLN A 60 10.02 1.89 14.83
N LYS A 61 8.96 1.31 14.28
CA LYS A 61 8.90 -0.08 13.83
C LYS A 61 9.24 -0.19 12.35
N ILE A 62 9.69 -1.37 11.94
CA ILE A 62 9.77 -1.70 10.52
C ILE A 62 8.34 -1.98 10.04
N PRO A 63 7.85 -1.31 8.98
CA PRO A 63 6.53 -1.57 8.44
C PRO A 63 6.34 -3.04 8.08
N ASN A 64 5.32 -3.64 8.67
CA ASN A 64 4.84 -4.98 8.38
C ASN A 64 3.41 -4.90 7.84
N PHE A 65 2.91 -6.00 7.28
CA PHE A 65 1.48 -6.07 7.03
C PHE A 65 0.72 -6.13 8.36
N PRO A 66 -0.50 -5.56 8.43
CA PRO A 66 -1.36 -5.74 9.60
C PRO A 66 -1.46 -7.24 9.93
N GLN A 67 -0.98 -7.65 11.11
CA GLN A 67 -0.82 -9.06 11.49
C GLN A 67 -2.12 -9.88 11.40
N HIS A 68 -3.27 -9.22 11.52
CA HIS A 68 -4.59 -9.85 11.38
C HIS A 68 -5.02 -10.10 9.93
N LEU A 69 -4.37 -9.43 8.97
CA LEU A 69 -4.80 -9.39 7.57
C LEU A 69 -3.82 -10.03 6.62
N CYS A 70 -2.65 -10.50 7.04
CA CYS A 70 -1.68 -11.20 6.18
C CYS A 70 -0.78 -12.13 7.00
N LYS A 71 -0.55 -13.35 6.49
CA LYS A 71 0.49 -14.27 7.01
C LYS A 71 1.91 -13.85 6.60
N SER A 72 2.04 -13.01 5.58
CA SER A 72 3.32 -12.38 5.23
C SER A 72 3.66 -11.33 6.27
N HIS A 73 4.74 -11.56 7.02
CA HIS A 73 5.16 -10.66 8.08
C HIS A 73 5.93 -9.44 7.57
N GLU A 74 6.49 -9.48 6.37
CA GLU A 74 7.41 -8.44 5.88
C GLU A 74 6.84 -7.69 4.67
N LEU A 75 6.81 -6.36 4.78
CA LEU A 75 6.41 -5.46 3.70
C LEU A 75 7.67 -5.01 2.96
N SER A 76 7.81 -5.38 1.69
CA SER A 76 9.02 -5.05 0.93
C SER A 76 9.06 -3.57 0.56
N PHE A 77 10.13 -2.87 0.97
CA PHE A 77 10.36 -1.46 0.61
C PHE A 77 10.33 -1.25 -0.92
N VAL A 78 10.94 -2.14 -1.70
CA VAL A 78 11.02 -2.06 -3.17
C VAL A 78 9.63 -2.04 -3.82
N ARG A 79 8.67 -2.79 -3.25
CA ARG A 79 7.29 -2.84 -3.76
C ARG A 79 6.51 -1.57 -3.45
N CYS A 80 6.87 -0.86 -2.38
CA CYS A 80 6.18 0.34 -1.93
C CYS A 80 6.91 1.63 -2.27
N GLU A 81 8.14 1.58 -2.78
CA GLU A 81 8.96 2.75 -3.07
C GLU A 81 8.24 3.79 -3.95
N LYS A 82 7.52 3.32 -4.98
CA LYS A 82 6.75 4.18 -5.90
C LYS A 82 5.52 4.85 -5.26
N LEU A 83 5.04 4.31 -4.14
CA LEU A 83 3.86 4.79 -3.41
C LEU A 83 4.24 5.76 -2.29
N LEU A 84 5.47 5.67 -1.81
CA LEU A 84 5.96 6.47 -0.70
C LEU A 84 6.39 7.86 -1.14
N THR A 85 6.18 8.83 -0.25
CA THR A 85 6.78 10.15 -0.42
C THR A 85 8.27 10.06 -0.11
N ALA A 86 9.08 11.00 -0.63
CA ALA A 86 10.51 11.05 -0.36
C ALA A 86 10.85 11.01 1.15
N LYS A 87 10.02 11.66 1.97
CA LYS A 87 10.13 11.65 3.44
C LYS A 87 9.95 10.25 4.02
N LEU A 88 8.88 9.53 3.64
CA LEU A 88 8.62 8.19 4.12
C LEU A 88 9.69 7.20 3.65
N SER A 89 10.14 7.32 2.40
CA SER A 89 11.22 6.50 1.86
C SER A 89 12.54 6.71 2.61
N PHE A 90 12.86 7.96 2.95
CA PHE A 90 14.03 8.26 3.78
C PHE A 90 13.89 7.66 5.19
N MET A 91 12.76 7.86 5.85
CA MET A 91 12.51 7.33 7.20
C MET A 91 12.63 5.80 7.21
N TRP A 92 12.06 5.11 6.22
CA TRP A 92 12.15 3.66 6.13
C TRP A 92 13.58 3.17 5.90
N ARG A 93 14.32 3.76 4.96
CA ARG A 93 15.75 3.41 4.76
C ARG A 93 16.57 3.61 6.02
N GLN A 94 16.33 4.70 6.77
CA GLN A 94 16.98 4.93 8.06
C GLN A 94 16.60 3.85 9.08
N ARG A 95 15.35 3.38 9.10
CA ARG A 95 14.93 2.28 9.98
C ARG A 95 15.61 0.96 9.64
N ILE A 96 15.66 0.58 8.36
CA ILE A 96 16.38 -0.62 7.90
C ILE A 96 17.85 -0.55 8.32
N ARG A 97 18.51 0.60 8.09
CA ARG A 97 19.91 0.81 8.49
C ARG A 97 20.11 0.75 9.99
N LYS A 98 19.18 1.25 10.80
CA LYS A 98 19.26 1.18 12.27
C LYS A 98 19.05 -0.23 12.77
N ASP A 99 18.14 -0.97 12.15
CA ASP A 99 17.85 -2.33 12.57
C ASP A 99 18.94 -3.32 12.17
N SER A 100 19.61 -3.07 11.04
CA SER A 100 20.79 -3.85 10.62
C SER A 100 22.00 -3.71 11.55
N ILE A 101 22.00 -2.71 12.45
CA ILE A 101 23.04 -2.59 13.48
C ILE A 101 22.72 -3.60 14.59
N PRO A 102 23.64 -4.55 14.90
CA PRO A 102 23.47 -5.48 16.02
C PRO A 102 23.21 -4.72 17.31
N PHE A 103 22.38 -5.28 18.19
CA PHE A 103 21.98 -4.61 19.42
C PHE A 103 23.18 -4.12 20.25
N GLU A 104 24.24 -4.92 20.27
CA GLU A 104 25.50 -4.70 20.99
C GLU A 104 26.29 -3.48 20.50
N GLN A 105 26.00 -3.00 19.28
CA GLN A 105 26.69 -1.87 18.65
C GLN A 105 25.79 -0.62 18.57
N ARG A 106 24.57 -0.67 19.11
CA ARG A 106 23.63 0.46 19.09
C ARG A 106 23.99 1.45 20.20
N PHE A 107 24.67 2.53 19.84
CA PHE A 107 24.85 3.69 20.71
C PHE A 107 23.81 4.76 20.38
N TYR A 108 23.00 5.16 21.36
CA TYR A 108 22.01 6.22 21.20
C TYR A 108 22.61 7.55 21.62
N CYS A 109 22.40 8.59 20.82
CA CYS A 109 22.79 9.95 21.21
C CYS A 109 21.95 10.35 22.44
N PRO A 110 22.57 10.71 23.57
CA PRO A 110 21.82 11.21 24.72
C PRO A 110 21.09 12.49 24.29
N ARG A 111 19.78 12.53 24.54
CA ARG A 111 19.00 13.76 24.41
C ARG A 111 19.41 14.67 25.57
N ILE A 112 20.36 15.56 25.31
CA ILE A 112 20.73 16.66 26.20
C ILE A 112 19.83 17.84 25.88
#